data_AF-A0A401QA78-F1
#
_entry.id   AF-A0A401QA78-F1
#
_cell.length_a   1.000
_cell.length_b   1.000
_cell.length_c   1.000
_cell.angle_alpha   90.00
_cell.angle_beta   90.00
_cell.angle_gamma   90.00
#
_symmetry.space_group_name_H-M   'P 1'
#
loop_
_entity.id
_entity.type
_entity.pdbx_description
1 polymer ?
#
loop_
_entity_poly.entity_id
_entity_poly.type
_entity_poly.pdbx_seq_one_letter_code
_entity_poly.pdbx_strand_id
1 'polypeptide(L)'
;VQIYNIFHGCDLDIDECKSGVLEEKACNHSCFNVPGSYRCFCHDGFLIHSNKQSCIDVNECLMEPTICGKAVCVNLPGDYECKCDTGYTFNNITKDCEGTAGITFVHVFLRLLLNKQEIPTCFALQTSRTSDILNLGELFAGIPVVYLRFKIPADSRFTAEFNLRTYDPEGVIFYAETNGNSAWFLFAVRGGKLEVQFKNERIPKITISGGPLINDGIWHTISVEETPISVLVKIAQEAVIKINSPGRLFSLANGTTEIKISIAGLPRQADRILPTVITIY
;
A
#
# COMPACT_ATOMS: atom_id res chain seq x y z
N VAL A 1 26.92 -19.43 80.33
CA VAL A 1 26.76 -20.25 79.10
C VAL A 1 25.31 -20.13 78.66
N GLN A 2 25.05 -19.62 77.47
CA GLN A 2 23.73 -19.70 76.79
C GLN A 2 23.71 -20.96 75.89
N ILE A 3 22.62 -21.19 75.12
CA ILE A 3 22.29 -22.38 74.30
C ILE A 3 21.58 -23.48 75.11
N TYR A 4 20.42 -24.03 74.71
CA TYR A 4 19.36 -23.56 73.79
C TYR A 4 18.04 -24.19 74.28
N ASN A 5 16.90 -23.52 74.06
CA ASN A 5 15.77 -24.22 73.44
C ASN A 5 14.87 -23.24 72.67
N ILE A 6 14.19 -23.73 71.64
CA ILE A 6 13.46 -22.93 70.65
C ILE A 6 11.98 -23.25 70.77
N PHE A 7 11.15 -22.23 71.04
CA PHE A 7 9.78 -22.08 70.52
C PHE A 7 9.27 -20.71 70.96
N HIS A 8 9.38 -19.70 70.09
CA HIS A 8 8.55 -18.50 70.21
C HIS A 8 7.09 -18.86 69.90
N GLY A 9 6.15 -18.09 70.43
CA GLY A 9 4.73 -18.43 70.42
C GLY A 9 4.07 -18.43 69.04
N CYS A 10 2.82 -18.89 69.01
CA CYS A 10 1.97 -18.90 67.82
C CYS A 10 1.44 -17.50 67.50
N ASP A 11 2.33 -16.56 67.17
CA ASP A 11 1.93 -15.33 66.49
C ASP A 11 1.34 -15.70 65.13
N LEU A 12 0.14 -15.19 64.83
CA LEU A 12 -0.52 -15.46 63.56
C LEU A 12 0.14 -14.63 62.46
N ASP A 13 0.64 -15.31 61.43
CA ASP A 13 1.31 -14.68 60.29
C ASP A 13 0.44 -13.61 59.63
N ILE A 14 0.97 -12.39 59.50
CA ILE A 14 0.25 -11.25 58.93
C ILE A 14 0.51 -11.25 57.43
N ASP A 15 -0.46 -11.71 56.65
CA ASP A 15 -0.41 -11.72 55.19
C ASP A 15 -0.35 -10.28 54.63
N GLU A 16 0.85 -9.73 54.40
CA GLU A 16 1.01 -8.35 53.94
C GLU A 16 0.54 -8.15 52.49
N CYS A 17 0.33 -9.23 51.74
CA CYS A 17 -0.31 -9.20 50.43
C CYS A 17 -1.84 -9.01 50.50
N LYS A 18 -2.47 -9.26 51.66
CA LYS A 18 -3.91 -9.05 51.90
C LYS A 18 -4.22 -7.95 52.91
N SER A 19 -3.29 -7.61 53.81
CA SER A 19 -3.51 -6.55 54.79
C SER A 19 -3.32 -5.17 54.17
N GLY A 20 -4.41 -4.40 54.06
CA GLY A 20 -4.40 -3.01 53.59
C GLY A 20 -3.83 -2.02 54.62
N VAL A 21 -2.74 -2.42 55.31
CA VAL A 21 -2.10 -1.68 56.41
C VAL A 21 -0.93 -0.82 55.90
N LEU A 22 -0.41 -1.14 54.73
CA LEU A 22 0.50 -0.26 53.98
C LEU A 22 -0.34 0.70 53.12
N GLU A 23 -0.14 2.01 53.29
CA GLU A 23 -0.87 3.06 52.55
C GLU A 23 -0.48 3.08 51.05
N GLU A 24 0.66 2.48 50.70
CA GLU A 24 1.06 2.10 49.36
C GLU A 24 0.95 0.57 49.20
N LYS A 25 0.56 0.08 48.01
CA LYS A 25 0.48 -1.37 47.76
C LYS A 25 1.82 -2.05 48.06
N ALA A 26 1.78 -3.14 48.84
CA ALA A 26 2.97 -3.92 49.24
C ALA A 26 3.93 -4.25 48.07
N CYS A 27 3.36 -4.56 46.90
CA CYS A 27 4.08 -4.80 45.64
C CYS A 27 3.38 -4.06 44.49
N ASN A 28 4.16 -3.62 43.49
CA ASN A 28 3.57 -3.03 42.27
C ASN A 28 2.84 -4.08 41.41
N HIS A 29 3.43 -5.27 41.30
CA HIS A 29 2.92 -6.40 40.51
C HIS A 29 2.41 -7.53 41.44
N SER A 30 2.99 -8.73 41.38
CA SER A 30 2.54 -9.88 42.18
C SER A 30 3.17 -9.88 43.58
N CYS A 31 2.41 -10.33 44.58
CA CYS A 31 2.85 -10.45 45.97
C CYS A 31 2.67 -11.89 46.45
N PHE A 32 3.66 -12.42 47.18
CA PHE A 32 3.61 -13.74 47.79
C PHE A 32 4.02 -13.66 49.27
N ASN A 33 3.08 -13.99 50.17
CA ASN A 33 3.31 -14.04 51.61
C ASN A 33 4.23 -15.23 51.98
N VAL A 34 5.13 -15.04 52.94
CA VAL A 34 5.95 -16.08 53.57
C VAL A 34 5.99 -15.86 55.10
N PRO A 35 6.14 -16.90 55.93
CA PRO A 35 6.10 -16.71 57.39
C PRO A 35 7.05 -15.61 57.90
N GLY A 36 6.48 -14.49 58.36
CA GLY A 36 7.17 -13.30 58.86
C GLY A 36 7.69 -12.30 57.81
N SER A 37 7.28 -12.37 56.53
CA SER A 37 7.63 -11.39 55.49
C SER A 37 6.84 -11.59 54.18
N TYR A 38 6.89 -10.66 53.23
CA TYR A 38 6.39 -10.89 51.87
C TYR A 38 7.51 -10.82 50.81
N ARG A 39 7.20 -11.31 49.60
CA ARG A 39 8.05 -11.20 48.41
C ARG A 39 7.26 -10.66 47.23
N CYS A 40 7.82 -9.66 46.56
CA CYS A 40 7.27 -9.15 45.31
C CYS A 40 7.89 -9.86 44.10
N PHE A 41 7.06 -10.09 43.09
CA PHE A 41 7.45 -10.65 41.80
C PHE A 41 6.92 -9.76 40.69
N CYS A 42 7.77 -9.49 39.70
CA CYS A 42 7.39 -8.76 38.51
C CYS A 42 6.84 -9.71 37.44
N HIS A 43 5.94 -9.21 36.60
CA HIS A 43 5.52 -9.89 35.37
C HIS A 43 6.67 -9.88 34.34
N ASP A 44 6.53 -10.69 33.28
CA ASP A 44 7.48 -10.70 32.17
C ASP A 44 7.60 -9.29 31.54
N GLY A 45 8.79 -8.95 31.02
CA GLY A 45 9.12 -7.59 30.58
C GLY A 45 9.47 -6.61 31.71
N PHE A 46 9.55 -7.04 32.97
CA PHE A 46 9.90 -6.16 34.11
C PHE A 46 10.95 -6.75 35.05
N LEU A 47 11.83 -5.88 35.57
CA LEU A 47 12.83 -6.22 36.60
C LEU A 47 12.47 -5.65 37.96
N ILE A 48 12.82 -6.37 39.03
CA ILE A 48 12.60 -5.91 40.41
C ILE A 48 13.57 -4.77 40.76
N HIS A 49 13.05 -3.66 41.27
CA HIS A 49 13.84 -2.52 41.70
C HIS A 49 14.59 -2.81 43.02
N SER A 50 15.61 -2.00 43.32
CA SER A 50 16.44 -2.07 44.53
C SER A 50 15.65 -2.09 45.85
N ASN A 51 14.46 -1.48 45.89
CA ASN A 51 13.55 -1.50 47.04
C ASN A 51 12.79 -2.82 47.23
N LYS A 52 12.91 -3.78 46.29
CA LYS A 52 12.24 -5.08 46.29
C LYS A 52 10.70 -5.05 46.26
N GLN A 53 10.11 -3.89 45.94
CA GLN A 53 8.66 -3.65 45.93
C GLN A 53 8.16 -3.17 44.56
N SER A 54 8.92 -2.28 43.92
CA SER A 54 8.61 -1.71 42.61
C SER A 54 9.18 -2.60 41.49
N CYS A 55 8.48 -2.61 40.36
CA CYS A 55 8.94 -3.24 39.13
C CYS A 55 9.26 -2.15 38.11
N ILE A 56 10.42 -2.24 37.46
CA ILE A 56 10.87 -1.32 36.40
C ILE A 56 10.67 -2.03 35.07
N ASP A 57 10.16 -1.29 34.09
CA ASP A 57 10.11 -1.66 32.69
C ASP A 57 11.50 -2.09 32.19
N VAL A 58 11.59 -3.26 31.55
CA VAL A 58 12.77 -3.58 30.72
C VAL A 58 12.64 -2.79 29.42
N ASN A 59 13.77 -2.38 28.87
CA ASN A 59 13.78 -1.73 27.57
C ASN A 59 14.50 -2.63 26.57
N GLU A 60 13.76 -3.54 25.92
CA GLU A 60 14.29 -4.50 24.96
C GLU A 60 14.98 -3.78 23.79
N CYS A 61 14.45 -2.63 23.36
CA CYS A 61 15.05 -1.80 22.31
C CYS A 61 16.46 -1.28 22.66
N LEU A 62 16.78 -1.12 23.95
CA LEU A 62 18.10 -0.72 24.44
C LEU A 62 18.97 -1.92 24.85
N MET A 63 18.37 -3.02 25.33
CA MET A 63 19.10 -4.24 25.69
C MET A 63 19.54 -5.06 24.47
N GLU A 64 18.70 -5.13 23.44
CA GLU A 64 19.02 -5.78 22.16
C GLU A 64 18.65 -4.85 20.98
N PRO A 65 19.54 -3.92 20.57
CA PRO A 65 19.29 -3.01 19.45
C PRO A 65 19.02 -3.69 18.10
N THR A 66 19.28 -5.00 17.97
CA THR A 66 19.00 -5.83 16.78
C THR A 66 17.64 -6.51 16.79
N ILE A 67 16.85 -6.41 17.88
CA ILE A 67 15.64 -7.22 18.09
C ILE A 67 14.54 -6.99 17.05
N CYS A 68 14.57 -5.83 16.38
CA CYS A 68 13.68 -5.43 15.28
C CYS A 68 14.36 -5.43 13.90
N GLY A 69 15.62 -5.85 13.78
CA GLY A 69 16.38 -5.87 12.52
C GLY A 69 16.55 -4.49 11.90
N LYS A 70 15.72 -4.15 10.90
CA LYS A 70 15.64 -2.83 10.26
C LYS A 70 14.43 -2.00 10.68
N ALA A 71 13.46 -2.59 11.37
CA ALA A 71 12.25 -1.91 11.81
C ALA A 71 12.53 -0.98 13.01
N VAL A 72 11.71 0.05 13.19
CA VAL A 72 11.85 1.00 14.30
C VAL A 72 11.33 0.35 15.58
N CYS A 73 12.23 0.00 16.50
CA CYS A 73 11.86 -0.51 17.81
C CYS A 73 11.23 0.60 18.67
N VAL A 74 10.04 0.33 19.23
CA VAL A 74 9.34 1.21 20.16
C VAL A 74 9.06 0.46 21.45
N ASN A 75 9.59 0.96 22.58
CA ASN A 75 9.36 0.34 23.89
C ASN A 75 7.93 0.60 24.37
N LEU A 76 7.31 -0.41 24.97
CA LEU A 76 6.02 -0.34 25.65
C LEU A 76 6.18 -0.91 27.08
N PRO A 77 5.25 -0.63 28.02
CA PRO A 77 5.32 -1.19 29.36
C PRO A 77 5.20 -2.72 29.36
N GLY A 78 6.32 -3.43 29.51
CA GLY A 78 6.41 -4.89 29.56
C GLY A 78 6.55 -5.63 28.21
N ASP A 79 6.72 -4.93 27.09
CA ASP A 79 6.95 -5.52 25.76
C ASP A 79 7.49 -4.46 24.78
N TYR A 80 7.84 -4.84 23.54
CA TYR A 80 8.31 -3.93 22.49
C TYR A 80 7.55 -4.12 21.18
N GLU A 81 7.36 -3.02 20.44
CA GLU A 81 6.71 -3.01 19.13
C GLU A 81 7.70 -2.63 18.03
N CYS A 82 7.99 -3.58 17.12
CA CYS A 82 8.78 -3.30 15.93
C CYS A 82 7.91 -2.66 14.83
N LYS A 83 8.02 -1.34 14.65
CA LYS A 83 7.22 -0.58 13.68
C LYS A 83 7.90 -0.53 12.31
N CYS A 84 7.16 -0.94 11.30
CA CYS A 84 7.55 -0.86 9.89
C CYS A 84 6.97 0.39 9.22
N ASP A 85 7.50 0.70 8.03
CA ASP A 85 6.91 1.71 7.14
C ASP A 85 5.44 1.38 6.80
N THR A 86 4.65 2.39 6.46
CA THR A 86 3.23 2.24 6.10
C THR A 86 3.02 1.16 5.03
N GLY A 87 2.16 0.18 5.33
CA GLY A 87 1.82 -0.92 4.42
C GLY A 87 2.71 -2.16 4.51
N TYR A 88 3.72 -2.15 5.39
CA TYR A 88 4.50 -3.33 5.78
C TYR A 88 4.11 -3.80 7.19
N THR A 89 4.37 -5.07 7.47
CA THR A 89 4.14 -5.73 8.76
C THR A 89 5.41 -6.41 9.23
N PHE A 90 5.75 -6.30 10.51
CA PHE A 90 6.96 -6.93 11.03
C PHE A 90 6.79 -8.45 11.14
N ASN A 91 7.70 -9.22 10.53
CA ASN A 91 7.75 -10.67 10.70
C ASN A 91 8.81 -11.03 11.75
N ASN A 92 8.36 -11.52 12.91
CA ASN A 92 9.23 -11.84 14.05
C ASN A 92 10.14 -13.07 13.80
N ILE A 93 9.88 -13.88 12.76
CA ILE A 93 10.70 -15.05 12.39
C ILE A 93 11.89 -14.62 11.52
N THR A 94 11.65 -13.75 10.53
CA THR A 94 12.69 -13.25 9.61
C THR A 94 13.37 -11.97 10.11
N LYS A 95 12.79 -11.31 11.11
CA LYS A 95 13.24 -10.03 11.70
C LYS A 95 13.33 -8.89 10.68
N ASP A 96 12.45 -8.90 9.67
CA ASP A 96 12.35 -7.84 8.65
C ASP A 96 10.88 -7.39 8.43
N CYS A 97 10.71 -6.28 7.71
CA CYS A 97 9.42 -5.70 7.37
C CYS A 97 8.86 -6.33 6.09
N GLU A 98 8.00 -7.34 6.25
CA GLU A 98 7.35 -8.05 5.15
C GLU A 98 5.99 -7.43 4.82
N GLY A 99 5.68 -7.24 3.54
CA GLY A 99 4.43 -6.62 3.14
C GLY A 99 4.21 -6.64 1.64
N THR A 100 3.00 -6.24 1.23
CA THR A 100 2.68 -6.01 -0.19
C THR A 100 2.79 -4.54 -0.59
N ALA A 101 3.20 -3.65 0.32
CA ALA A 101 3.66 -2.32 -0.06
C ALA A 101 4.90 -2.40 -0.94
N GLY A 102 4.98 -1.55 -1.97
CA GLY A 102 5.96 -1.68 -3.06
C GLY A 102 5.58 -2.70 -4.16
N ILE A 103 4.63 -3.62 -3.93
CA ILE A 103 3.94 -4.33 -5.02
C ILE A 103 2.78 -3.44 -5.47
N THR A 104 2.93 -2.75 -6.60
CA THR A 104 1.80 -2.08 -7.26
C THR A 104 0.93 -3.10 -7.99
N PHE A 105 -0.38 -3.07 -7.70
CA PHE A 105 -1.37 -3.94 -8.33
C PHE A 105 -2.24 -3.11 -9.28
N VAL A 106 -2.39 -3.59 -10.52
CA VAL A 106 -3.23 -2.99 -11.55
C VAL A 106 -4.17 -4.05 -12.11
N HIS A 107 -5.42 -4.06 -11.65
CA HIS A 107 -6.46 -4.99 -12.11
C HIS A 107 -7.33 -4.28 -13.13
N VAL A 108 -7.05 -4.47 -14.43
CA VAL A 108 -7.72 -3.78 -15.53
C VAL A 108 -8.92 -4.59 -16.00
N PHE A 109 -10.10 -3.95 -15.98
CA PHE A 109 -11.36 -4.53 -16.45
C PHE A 109 -11.77 -3.79 -17.74
N LEU A 110 -11.07 -4.07 -18.85
CA LEU A 110 -11.15 -3.24 -20.06
C LEU A 110 -12.44 -3.45 -20.86
N ARG A 111 -13.54 -2.90 -20.34
CA ARG A 111 -14.84 -2.80 -21.01
C ARG A 111 -14.84 -1.73 -22.10
N LEU A 112 -14.32 -2.06 -23.28
CA LEU A 112 -14.55 -1.25 -24.48
C LEU A 112 -16.02 -1.34 -24.93
N LEU A 113 -16.66 -0.18 -25.13
CA LEU A 113 -18.08 -0.08 -25.47
C LEU A 113 -18.28 0.66 -26.79
N LEU A 114 -18.48 -0.07 -27.88
CA LEU A 114 -18.91 0.51 -29.15
C LEU A 114 -20.38 0.92 -29.05
N ASN A 115 -20.65 2.22 -29.03
CA ASN A 115 -22.02 2.76 -28.98
C ASN A 115 -22.88 2.19 -27.82
N LYS A 116 -22.25 1.93 -26.66
CA LYS A 116 -22.82 1.24 -25.48
C LYS A 116 -23.07 -0.28 -25.64
N GLN A 117 -22.61 -0.89 -26.73
CA GLN A 117 -22.61 -2.33 -26.95
C GLN A 117 -21.19 -2.89 -26.75
N GLU A 118 -21.08 -4.08 -26.16
CA GLU A 118 -19.77 -4.72 -25.93
C GLU A 118 -19.13 -5.14 -27.27
N ILE A 119 -17.83 -4.85 -27.43
CA ILE A 119 -17.07 -5.36 -28.59
C ILE A 119 -16.71 -6.83 -28.31
N PRO A 120 -17.01 -7.78 -29.21
CA PRO A 120 -16.40 -9.10 -29.13
C PRO A 120 -14.88 -8.95 -29.31
N THR A 121 -14.11 -9.25 -28.26
CA THR A 121 -12.67 -9.00 -28.20
C THR A 121 -11.90 -9.91 -29.15
N CYS A 122 -11.48 -9.37 -30.29
CA CYS A 122 -10.77 -10.12 -31.34
C CYS A 122 -9.32 -10.48 -30.99
N PHE A 123 -9.19 -11.46 -30.10
CA PHE A 123 -8.11 -12.44 -29.96
C PHE A 123 -6.69 -12.04 -29.47
N ALA A 124 -6.18 -12.97 -28.66
CA ALA A 124 -4.79 -13.36 -28.47
C ALA A 124 -3.81 -12.36 -27.83
N LEU A 125 -3.55 -12.60 -26.54
CA LEU A 125 -2.27 -12.30 -25.89
C LEU A 125 -1.11 -12.97 -26.66
N GLN A 126 -0.39 -12.22 -27.49
CA GLN A 126 0.97 -12.58 -27.90
C GLN A 126 1.97 -11.86 -27.01
N THR A 127 2.55 -12.59 -26.06
CA THR A 127 3.65 -12.17 -25.19
C THR A 127 5.00 -12.23 -25.91
N SER A 128 5.09 -11.70 -27.13
CA SER A 128 6.31 -11.62 -27.94
C SER A 128 6.82 -10.18 -28.04
N ARG A 129 8.14 -10.00 -27.84
CA ARG A 129 8.80 -8.71 -28.03
C ARG A 129 9.17 -8.56 -29.51
N THR A 130 8.43 -7.75 -30.27
CA THR A 130 8.83 -7.35 -31.64
C THR A 130 9.67 -6.07 -31.61
N SER A 131 10.47 -5.85 -32.65
CA SER A 131 11.50 -4.79 -32.69
C SER A 131 10.99 -3.36 -32.84
N ASP A 132 9.68 -3.15 -33.06
CA ASP A 132 9.08 -1.82 -33.30
C ASP A 132 8.94 -0.98 -32.02
N ILE A 133 9.36 -1.50 -30.86
CA ILE A 133 9.09 -0.97 -29.51
C ILE A 133 10.02 0.21 -29.11
N LEU A 134 10.91 0.67 -29.99
CA LEU A 134 12.01 1.58 -29.62
C LEU A 134 11.61 2.93 -29.00
N ASN A 135 10.52 3.58 -29.41
CA ASN A 135 10.19 4.95 -28.95
C ASN A 135 9.39 5.03 -27.63
N LEU A 136 8.93 3.90 -27.09
CA LEU A 136 8.37 3.80 -25.74
C LEU A 136 9.27 2.94 -24.82
N GLY A 137 10.14 2.10 -25.40
CA GLY A 137 11.05 1.23 -24.67
C GLY A 137 11.99 1.96 -23.70
N GLU A 138 12.36 3.22 -23.96
CA GLU A 138 13.19 4.02 -23.05
C GLU A 138 12.43 4.48 -21.79
N LEU A 139 11.14 4.78 -21.90
CA LEU A 139 10.27 5.18 -20.77
C LEU A 139 9.82 3.98 -19.92
N PHE A 140 9.79 2.78 -20.49
CA PHE A 140 9.26 1.58 -19.86
C PHE A 140 10.29 0.44 -19.72
N ALA A 141 11.58 0.77 -19.76
CA ALA A 141 12.68 -0.20 -19.71
C ALA A 141 12.64 -1.06 -18.43
N GLY A 142 12.22 -2.32 -18.57
CA GLY A 142 12.14 -3.30 -17.47
C GLY A 142 10.79 -3.38 -16.75
N ILE A 143 9.79 -2.60 -17.16
CA ILE A 143 8.43 -2.64 -16.61
C ILE A 143 7.62 -3.73 -17.33
N PRO A 144 6.76 -4.51 -16.65
CA PRO A 144 5.82 -5.39 -17.34
C PRO A 144 4.79 -4.54 -18.10
N VAL A 145 4.72 -4.73 -19.42
CA VAL A 145 3.76 -4.05 -20.30
C VAL A 145 2.89 -5.06 -21.04
N VAL A 146 1.57 -4.88 -20.97
CA VAL A 146 0.61 -5.67 -21.75
C VAL A 146 0.10 -4.82 -22.92
N TYR A 147 0.20 -5.37 -24.13
CA TYR A 147 -0.22 -4.73 -25.36
C TYR A 147 -1.57 -5.28 -25.83
N LEU A 148 -2.52 -4.38 -26.11
CA LEU A 148 -3.83 -4.70 -26.64
C LEU A 148 -4.06 -3.89 -27.93
N ARG A 149 -4.73 -4.49 -28.92
CA ARG A 149 -4.88 -3.92 -30.27
C ARG A 149 -6.34 -4.06 -30.72
N PHE A 150 -6.97 -2.95 -31.09
CA PHE A 150 -8.40 -2.91 -31.41
C PHE A 150 -8.65 -2.20 -32.73
N LYS A 151 -9.37 -2.85 -33.64
CA LYS A 151 -9.98 -2.18 -34.80
C LYS A 151 -11.37 -1.71 -34.38
N ILE A 152 -11.61 -0.40 -34.42
CA ILE A 152 -12.88 0.20 -34.01
C ILE A 152 -13.44 1.09 -35.12
N PRO A 153 -14.77 1.08 -35.34
CA PRO A 153 -15.49 2.10 -36.12
C PRO A 153 -15.16 3.55 -35.74
N ALA A 154 -15.25 4.48 -36.69
CA ALA A 154 -14.97 5.90 -36.48
C ALA A 154 -16.02 6.65 -35.63
N ASP A 155 -17.15 6.03 -35.32
CA ASP A 155 -18.23 6.61 -34.50
C ASP A 155 -18.14 6.31 -33.00
N SER A 156 -17.22 5.42 -32.62
CA SER A 156 -16.87 4.97 -31.26
C SER A 156 -16.80 6.05 -30.17
N ARG A 157 -16.85 5.58 -28.92
CA ARG A 157 -16.47 6.30 -27.70
C ARG A 157 -15.57 5.42 -26.85
N PHE A 158 -14.50 5.99 -26.31
CA PHE A 158 -13.61 5.29 -25.40
C PHE A 158 -14.19 5.28 -23.98
N THR A 159 -14.33 4.08 -23.44
CA THR A 159 -14.62 3.83 -22.02
C THR A 159 -13.62 2.81 -21.50
N ALA A 160 -13.13 3.00 -20.28
CA ALA A 160 -12.26 2.05 -19.59
C ALA A 160 -12.53 2.08 -18.09
N GLU A 161 -12.37 0.94 -17.41
CA GLU A 161 -12.50 0.80 -15.96
C GLU A 161 -11.37 -0.11 -15.43
N PHE A 162 -10.84 0.22 -14.26
CA PHE A 162 -9.77 -0.55 -13.62
C PHE A 162 -9.72 -0.27 -12.12
N ASN A 163 -9.20 -1.25 -11.39
CA ASN A 163 -8.91 -1.13 -9.97
C ASN A 163 -7.39 -1.00 -9.80
N LEU A 164 -6.96 0.06 -9.14
CA LEU A 164 -5.55 0.39 -8.88
C LEU A 164 -5.28 0.32 -7.38
N ARG A 165 -4.15 -0.24 -6.99
CA ARG A 165 -3.63 -0.17 -5.62
C ARG A 165 -2.12 0.03 -5.66
N THR A 166 -1.66 1.15 -5.10
CA THR A 166 -0.25 1.54 -5.14
C THR A 166 0.15 2.37 -3.92
N TYR A 167 1.45 2.45 -3.67
CA TYR A 167 2.09 3.43 -2.80
C TYR A 167 3.00 4.41 -3.59
N ASP A 168 3.25 4.12 -4.87
CA ASP A 168 4.20 4.86 -5.71
C ASP A 168 3.64 6.26 -6.03
N PRO A 169 4.43 7.34 -5.80
CA PRO A 169 3.94 8.70 -6.01
C PRO A 169 3.91 9.11 -7.49
N GLU A 170 4.62 8.42 -8.38
CA GLU A 170 4.68 8.72 -9.81
C GLU A 170 4.68 7.45 -10.66
N GLY A 171 4.12 7.51 -11.87
CA GLY A 171 4.24 6.46 -12.89
C GLY A 171 3.11 6.45 -13.91
N VAL A 172 3.21 5.61 -14.95
CA VAL A 172 2.16 5.48 -15.99
C VAL A 172 1.44 4.15 -15.85
N ILE A 173 0.10 4.20 -15.87
CA ILE A 173 -0.80 3.05 -15.69
C ILE A 173 -1.20 2.48 -17.05
N PHE A 174 -1.57 3.35 -17.99
CA PHE A 174 -1.71 2.98 -19.39
C PHE A 174 -1.49 4.14 -20.36
N TYR A 175 -1.10 3.79 -21.58
CA TYR A 175 -0.98 4.67 -22.74
C TYR A 175 -1.77 4.08 -23.91
N ALA A 176 -2.46 4.91 -24.69
CA ALA A 176 -3.25 4.49 -25.84
C ALA A 176 -3.01 5.44 -27.04
N GLU A 177 -2.78 4.87 -28.23
CA GLU A 177 -2.48 5.63 -29.46
C GLU A 177 -3.23 5.14 -30.68
N THR A 178 -3.48 6.04 -31.64
CA THR A 178 -3.84 5.68 -33.01
C THR A 178 -2.62 5.21 -33.79
N ASN A 179 -2.83 4.33 -34.77
CA ASN A 179 -1.79 4.05 -35.76
C ASN A 179 -1.37 5.35 -36.47
N GLY A 180 -0.06 5.64 -36.52
CA GLY A 180 0.49 6.91 -37.00
C GLY A 180 0.61 8.04 -35.96
N ASN A 181 0.23 7.81 -34.69
CA ASN A 181 0.38 8.76 -33.58
C ASN A 181 -0.30 10.14 -33.83
N SER A 182 -1.45 10.12 -34.52
CA SER A 182 -2.27 11.32 -34.77
C SER A 182 -3.07 11.75 -33.54
N ALA A 183 -3.46 10.78 -32.71
CA ALA A 183 -4.05 11.00 -31.40
C ALA A 183 -3.50 10.00 -30.37
N TRP A 184 -3.26 10.47 -29.14
CA TRP A 184 -2.79 9.66 -28.04
C TRP A 184 -3.31 10.16 -26.69
N PHE A 185 -3.43 9.22 -25.75
CA PHE A 185 -3.92 9.40 -24.39
C PHE A 185 -2.98 8.66 -23.43
N LEU A 186 -2.60 9.30 -22.33
CA LEU A 186 -1.74 8.74 -21.29
C LEU A 186 -2.39 8.96 -19.93
N PHE A 187 -2.39 7.91 -19.11
CA PHE A 187 -2.99 7.88 -17.79
C PHE A 187 -1.94 7.47 -16.75
N ALA A 188 -1.75 8.32 -15.73
CA ALA A 188 -0.61 8.26 -14.83
C ALA A 188 -0.99 8.59 -13.37
N VAL A 189 -0.10 8.21 -12.46
CA VAL A 189 0.01 8.78 -11.11
C VAL A 189 1.12 9.83 -11.13
N ARG A 190 0.94 10.95 -10.45
CA ARG A 190 1.98 11.96 -10.24
C ARG A 190 1.74 12.77 -8.97
N GLY A 191 2.76 12.89 -8.12
CA GLY A 191 2.60 13.46 -6.77
C GLY A 191 1.51 12.76 -5.95
N GLY A 192 1.30 11.45 -6.17
CA GLY A 192 0.24 10.65 -5.56
C GLY A 192 -1.17 10.86 -6.12
N LYS A 193 -1.36 11.75 -7.10
CA LYS A 193 -2.66 12.06 -7.74
C LYS A 193 -2.76 11.49 -9.14
N LEU A 194 -3.97 11.45 -9.69
CA LEU A 194 -4.17 11.11 -11.10
C LEU A 194 -3.66 12.24 -12.01
N GLU A 195 -2.91 11.90 -13.05
CA GLU A 195 -2.56 12.78 -14.16
C GLU A 195 -3.02 12.15 -15.49
N VAL A 196 -3.69 12.96 -16.31
CA VAL A 196 -4.03 12.62 -17.70
C VAL A 196 -3.26 13.53 -18.63
N GLN A 197 -2.69 12.95 -19.69
CA GLN A 197 -2.15 13.71 -20.81
C GLN A 197 -2.85 13.27 -22.11
N PHE A 198 -3.18 14.21 -22.98
CA PHE A 198 -3.93 13.92 -24.22
C PHE A 198 -3.55 14.87 -25.36
N LYS A 199 -3.55 14.35 -26.59
CA LYS A 199 -3.38 15.11 -27.84
C LYS A 199 -4.22 14.47 -28.95
N ASN A 200 -4.80 15.26 -29.85
CA ASN A 200 -5.24 14.80 -31.17
C ASN A 200 -4.92 15.85 -32.27
N GLU A 201 -5.39 15.62 -33.50
CA GLU A 201 -5.18 16.52 -34.65
C GLU A 201 -5.76 17.94 -34.45
N ARG A 202 -6.76 18.10 -33.57
CA ARG A 202 -7.45 19.38 -33.31
C ARG A 202 -7.03 20.05 -32.00
N ILE A 203 -6.43 19.28 -31.08
CA ILE A 203 -6.20 19.64 -29.69
C ILE A 203 -4.72 19.38 -29.37
N PRO A 204 -3.89 20.43 -29.15
CA PRO A 204 -2.50 20.27 -28.77
C PRO A 204 -2.40 19.57 -27.40
N LYS A 205 -1.20 19.08 -27.05
CA LYS A 205 -0.98 18.34 -25.80
C LYS A 205 -1.53 19.11 -24.60
N ILE A 206 -2.52 18.53 -23.93
CA ILE A 206 -2.98 18.94 -22.60
C ILE A 206 -2.36 17.98 -21.56
N THR A 207 -2.05 18.50 -20.39
CA THR A 207 -1.75 17.74 -19.17
C THR A 207 -2.66 18.26 -18.06
N ILE A 208 -3.41 17.39 -17.38
CA ILE A 208 -4.31 17.75 -16.27
C ILE A 208 -4.13 16.73 -15.15
N SER A 209 -3.77 17.21 -13.97
CA SER A 209 -3.69 16.41 -12.74
C SER A 209 -4.85 16.77 -11.81
N GLY A 210 -5.42 15.81 -11.08
CA GLY A 210 -6.60 16.04 -10.25
C GLY A 210 -6.99 14.89 -9.33
N GLY A 211 -8.05 15.13 -8.54
CA GLY A 211 -8.54 14.20 -7.53
C GLY A 211 -7.81 14.22 -6.17
N PRO A 212 -8.20 13.31 -5.27
CA PRO A 212 -7.49 13.01 -4.03
C PRO A 212 -6.13 12.36 -4.30
N LEU A 213 -5.37 12.11 -3.21
CA LEU A 213 -4.26 11.16 -3.25
C LEU A 213 -4.82 9.74 -3.36
N ILE A 214 -4.16 8.89 -4.15
CA ILE A 214 -4.53 7.50 -4.43
C ILE A 214 -3.37 6.51 -4.21
N ASN A 215 -2.22 7.00 -3.76
CA ASN A 215 -1.04 6.21 -3.43
C ASN A 215 -1.03 5.82 -1.92
N ASP A 216 -2.20 5.52 -1.39
CA ASP A 216 -2.47 5.21 0.02
C ASP A 216 -2.42 3.69 0.34
N GLY A 217 -2.16 2.85 -0.66
CA GLY A 217 -2.18 1.39 -0.52
C GLY A 217 -3.56 0.73 -0.55
N ILE A 218 -4.63 1.50 -0.80
CA ILE A 218 -6.03 1.04 -0.86
C ILE A 218 -6.45 0.82 -2.32
N TRP A 219 -7.47 0.00 -2.55
CA TRP A 219 -8.05 -0.22 -3.88
C TRP A 219 -8.93 0.95 -4.31
N HIS A 220 -8.54 1.64 -5.39
CA HIS A 220 -9.30 2.69 -6.04
C HIS A 220 -9.92 2.18 -7.34
N THR A 221 -11.25 2.17 -7.43
CA THR A 221 -11.97 1.92 -8.70
C THR A 221 -12.00 3.21 -9.51
N ILE A 222 -11.32 3.19 -10.66
CA ILE A 222 -11.13 4.33 -11.55
C ILE A 222 -11.80 4.02 -12.89
N SER A 223 -12.50 4.99 -13.47
CA SER A 223 -13.02 4.87 -14.84
C SER A 223 -12.82 6.14 -15.67
N VAL A 224 -12.69 5.95 -16.99
CA VAL A 224 -12.56 6.99 -17.99
C VAL A 224 -13.76 6.88 -18.94
N GLU A 225 -14.48 7.97 -19.17
CA GLU A 225 -15.71 8.00 -19.99
C GLU A 225 -15.68 9.17 -20.99
N GLU A 226 -15.80 8.87 -22.28
CA GLU A 226 -15.85 9.85 -23.36
C GLU A 226 -17.28 10.33 -23.68
N THR A 227 -17.66 11.48 -23.12
CA THR A 227 -18.94 12.16 -23.42
C THR A 227 -18.88 12.99 -24.72
N PRO A 228 -20.00 13.50 -25.28
CA PRO A 228 -19.97 14.25 -26.54
C PRO A 228 -19.17 15.55 -26.56
N ILE A 229 -18.83 16.12 -25.39
CA ILE A 229 -18.14 17.41 -25.24
C ILE A 229 -16.97 17.39 -24.24
N SER A 230 -16.73 16.26 -23.59
CA SER A 230 -15.70 16.13 -22.55
C SER A 230 -15.31 14.68 -22.25
N VAL A 231 -14.08 14.48 -21.82
CA VAL A 231 -13.64 13.23 -21.19
C VAL A 231 -13.74 13.40 -19.68
N LEU A 232 -14.38 12.45 -19.01
CA LEU A 232 -14.48 12.41 -17.55
C LEU A 232 -13.57 11.29 -17.03
N VAL A 233 -12.79 11.59 -16.00
CA VAL A 233 -12.17 10.56 -15.15
C VAL A 233 -12.89 10.56 -13.82
N LYS A 234 -13.26 9.38 -13.36
CA LYS A 234 -13.98 9.16 -12.11
C LYS A 234 -13.18 8.28 -11.16
N ILE A 235 -13.29 8.55 -9.86
CA ILE A 235 -12.92 7.62 -8.78
C ILE A 235 -14.20 7.31 -8.02
N ALA A 236 -14.51 6.04 -7.76
CA ALA A 236 -15.73 5.63 -7.06
C ALA A 236 -17.01 6.30 -7.61
N GLN A 237 -17.09 6.46 -8.95
CA GLN A 237 -18.12 7.15 -9.73
C GLN A 237 -18.10 8.70 -9.68
N GLU A 238 -17.40 9.34 -8.74
CA GLU A 238 -17.27 10.81 -8.66
C GLU A 238 -16.26 11.35 -9.69
N ALA A 239 -16.65 12.38 -10.45
CA ALA A 239 -15.83 12.93 -11.54
C ALA A 239 -14.73 13.88 -11.00
N VAL A 240 -13.49 13.39 -10.94
CA VAL A 240 -12.32 14.10 -10.38
C VAL A 240 -11.51 14.90 -11.41
N ILE A 241 -11.58 14.53 -12.70
CA ILE A 241 -10.97 15.27 -13.81
C ILE A 241 -12.00 15.38 -14.93
N LYS A 242 -12.16 16.59 -15.47
CA LYS A 242 -12.97 16.86 -16.68
C LYS A 242 -12.11 17.57 -17.72
N ILE A 243 -11.91 16.91 -18.85
CA ILE A 243 -11.20 17.47 -20.01
C ILE A 243 -12.26 17.93 -21.03
N ASN A 244 -12.41 19.22 -21.25
CA ASN A 244 -13.31 19.72 -22.29
C ASN A 244 -12.70 19.40 -23.67
N SER A 245 -13.43 18.65 -24.51
CA SER A 245 -12.97 18.19 -25.82
C SER A 245 -14.04 18.46 -26.88
N PRO A 246 -13.84 19.42 -27.81
CA PRO A 246 -14.75 19.70 -28.92
C PRO A 246 -14.67 18.65 -30.06
N GLY A 247 -14.55 17.37 -29.70
CA GLY A 247 -14.37 16.25 -30.62
C GLY A 247 -14.03 14.94 -29.92
N ARG A 248 -13.93 13.85 -30.68
CA ARG A 248 -13.57 12.54 -30.13
C ARG A 248 -12.12 12.48 -29.64
N LEU A 249 -11.86 11.65 -28.63
CA LEU A 249 -10.51 11.26 -28.20
C LEU A 249 -9.73 10.70 -29.40
N PHE A 250 -10.32 9.69 -30.05
CA PHE A 250 -9.81 9.05 -31.25
C PHE A 250 -10.76 9.35 -32.41
N SER A 251 -10.32 10.17 -33.35
CA SER A 251 -11.10 10.65 -34.50
C SER A 251 -10.38 10.28 -35.79
N LEU A 252 -11.11 9.73 -36.77
CA LEU A 252 -10.52 9.23 -38.02
C LEU A 252 -11.30 9.65 -39.28
N ALA A 253 -10.59 9.75 -40.40
CA ALA A 253 -11.15 10.11 -41.70
C ALA A 253 -11.81 8.94 -42.46
N ASN A 254 -11.33 7.69 -42.25
CA ASN A 254 -11.59 6.55 -43.15
C ASN A 254 -12.38 5.39 -42.49
N GLY A 255 -13.30 5.67 -41.56
CA GLY A 255 -14.22 4.67 -40.99
C GLY A 255 -13.62 3.68 -39.97
N THR A 256 -12.31 3.38 -40.06
CA THR A 256 -11.44 2.81 -39.01
C THR A 256 -10.04 3.45 -39.17
N THR A 257 -9.11 3.61 -38.23
CA THR A 257 -8.95 3.37 -36.78
C THR A 257 -8.63 1.95 -36.29
N GLU A 258 -7.32 1.72 -36.12
CA GLU A 258 -6.72 0.78 -35.18
C GLU A 258 -6.15 1.57 -33.98
N ILE A 259 -6.46 1.14 -32.75
CA ILE A 259 -5.86 1.64 -31.50
C ILE A 259 -4.92 0.58 -30.93
N LYS A 260 -3.77 1.02 -30.42
CA LYS A 260 -2.92 0.22 -29.52
C LYS A 260 -3.06 0.76 -28.10
N ILE A 261 -3.16 -0.13 -27.10
CA ILE A 261 -3.10 0.22 -25.68
C ILE A 261 -1.92 -0.54 -25.06
N SER A 262 -1.09 0.18 -24.32
CA SER A 262 0.02 -0.36 -23.51
C SER A 262 -0.31 -0.12 -22.05
N ILE A 263 -0.67 -1.18 -21.32
CA ILE A 263 -0.90 -1.14 -19.86
C ILE A 263 0.43 -1.44 -19.19
N ALA A 264 0.85 -0.60 -18.24
CA ALA A 264 2.17 -0.66 -17.61
C ALA A 264 2.08 -0.59 -16.09
N GLY A 265 3.13 -1.05 -15.43
CA GLY A 265 3.39 -0.76 -14.02
C GLY A 265 3.99 0.63 -13.82
N LEU A 266 3.87 1.14 -12.59
CA LEU A 266 4.56 2.35 -12.16
C LEU A 266 6.07 2.07 -12.04
N PRO A 267 6.96 3.03 -12.32
CA PRO A 267 8.39 2.81 -12.45
C PRO A 267 9.09 2.66 -11.10
N ARG A 268 10.03 1.72 -11.09
CA ARG A 268 11.02 1.43 -10.05
C ARG A 268 11.59 2.68 -9.35
N GLN A 269 11.26 2.89 -8.08
CA GLN A 269 12.24 3.40 -7.11
C GLN A 269 13.30 2.32 -6.83
N ALA A 270 14.54 2.73 -6.56
CA ALA A 270 15.71 1.87 -6.78
C ALA A 270 15.84 0.66 -5.84
N ASP A 271 15.31 0.76 -4.62
CA ASP A 271 15.86 0.03 -3.45
C ASP A 271 15.00 -1.11 -2.87
N ARG A 272 13.77 -1.34 -3.34
CA ARG A 272 12.95 -2.51 -2.94
C ARG A 272 12.42 -3.25 -4.17
N ILE A 273 12.89 -4.49 -4.36
CA ILE A 273 12.57 -5.32 -5.54
C ILE A 273 11.23 -6.02 -5.32
N LEU A 274 10.15 -5.40 -5.78
CA LEU A 274 8.81 -5.96 -5.73
C LEU A 274 8.13 -5.79 -7.11
N PRO A 275 7.52 -6.84 -7.68
CA PRO A 275 7.01 -6.80 -9.05
C PRO A 275 5.68 -6.05 -9.16
N THR A 276 5.39 -5.42 -10.29
CA THR A 276 4.01 -5.02 -10.60
C THR A 276 3.18 -6.26 -10.95
N VAL A 277 2.00 -6.40 -10.34
CA VAL A 277 1.01 -7.42 -10.74
C VAL A 277 -0.04 -6.76 -11.64
N ILE A 278 -0.09 -7.19 -12.90
CA ILE A 278 -1.10 -6.74 -13.87
C ILE A 278 -2.02 -7.91 -14.18
N THR A 279 -3.32 -7.74 -13.93
CA THR A 279 -4.37 -8.72 -14.24
C THR A 279 -5.35 -8.08 -15.21
N ILE A 280 -5.73 -8.79 -16.27
CA ILE A 280 -6.73 -8.34 -17.26
C ILE A 280 -7.85 -9.38 -17.31
N TYR A 281 -9.09 -8.89 -17.35
CA TYR A 281 -10.33 -9.65 -17.45
C TYR A 281 -11.10 -9.25 -18.71
#